data_AF-A0A5K1H4E3-F1
#
_entry.id   AF-A0A5K1H4E3-F1
#
_cell.length_a   1.000
_cell.length_b   1.000
_cell.length_c   1.000
_cell.angle_alpha   90.00
_cell.angle_beta   90.00
_cell.angle_gamma   90.00
#
_symmetry.space_group_name_H-M   'P 1'
#
loop_
_entity.id
_entity.type
_entity.pdbx_description
1 polymer ?
#
loop_
_entity_poly.entity_id
_entity_poly.type
_entity_poly.pdbx_seq_one_letter_code
_entity_poly.pdbx_strand_id
1 'polypeptide(L)' 'LKEIGTLIETGAYTKEVRRIVRAVRHTIALRRKLTASVLSAFLQHILVSGSDVLVRLSSYLPKVSRIRH' A
#
# COMPACT_ATOMS: atom_id res chain seq x y z
N LEU A 1 -21.44 -18.13 -0.82
CA LEU A 1 -20.07 -18.44 -0.34
C LEU A 1 -19.60 -19.83 -0.75
N LYS A 2 -20.40 -20.90 -0.58
CA LYS A 2 -20.02 -22.28 -0.95
C LYS A 2 -19.61 -22.45 -2.42
N GLU A 3 -20.32 -21.84 -3.38
CA GLU A 3 -19.99 -21.97 -4.82
C GLU A 3 -18.65 -21.35 -5.22
N ILE A 4 -18.26 -20.24 -4.59
CA ILE A 4 -16.95 -19.63 -4.85
C ILE A 4 -15.84 -20.54 -4.29
N GLY A 5 -16.09 -21.14 -3.12
CA GLY A 5 -15.18 -22.12 -2.53
C GLY A 5 -14.98 -23.35 -3.41
N THR A 6 -16.07 -23.95 -3.92
CA THR A 6 -15.99 -25.14 -4.77
C THR A 6 -15.27 -24.87 -6.09
N LEU A 7 -15.46 -23.69 -6.70
CA LEU A 7 -14.78 -23.30 -7.94
C LEU A 7 -13.29 -23.00 -7.75
N ILE A 8 -12.89 -22.58 -6.54
CA ILE A 8 -11.47 -22.44 -6.16
C ILE A 8 -10.84 -23.83 -5.90
N GLU A 9 -11.52 -24.68 -5.13
CA GLU A 9 -11.04 -26.03 -4.78
C GLU A 9 -10.89 -26.94 -6.01
N THR A 10 -11.81 -26.85 -6.97
CA THR A 10 -11.76 -27.60 -8.23
C THR A 10 -10.79 -26.99 -9.26
N GLY A 11 -10.19 -25.84 -8.96
CA GLY A 11 -9.21 -25.18 -9.83
C GLY A 11 -9.80 -24.50 -11.08
N ALA A 12 -11.13 -24.37 -11.17
CA ALA A 12 -11.82 -23.77 -12.30
C ALA A 12 -11.41 -22.30 -12.55
N TYR A 13 -10.99 -21.57 -11.50
CA TYR A 13 -10.52 -20.17 -11.58
C TYR A 13 -9.02 -19.97 -11.33
N THR A 14 -8.19 -21.00 -11.57
CA THR A 14 -6.76 -20.89 -11.23
C THR A 14 -6.04 -19.74 -11.96
N LYS A 15 -6.48 -19.33 -13.16
CA LYS A 15 -5.89 -18.20 -13.89
C LYS A 15 -6.23 -16.86 -13.25
N GLU A 16 -7.49 -16.65 -12.92
CA GLU A 16 -8.03 -15.43 -12.29
C GLU A 16 -7.44 -15.25 -10.90
N VAL A 17 -7.41 -16.32 -10.09
CA VAL A 17 -6.81 -16.32 -8.76
C VAL A 17 -5.32 -15.97 -8.84
N ARG A 18 -4.56 -16.53 -9.80
CA ARG A 18 -3.15 -16.16 -9.99
C ARG A 18 -2.96 -14.69 -10.36
N ARG A 19 -3.82 -14.11 -11.19
CA ARG A 19 -3.76 -12.68 -11.53
C ARG A 19 -4.01 -11.80 -10.31
N ILE A 20 -5.02 -12.14 -9.51
CA ILE A 20 -5.34 -11.43 -8.26
C ILE A 20 -4.17 -11.53 -7.29
N VAL A 21 -3.61 -12.72 -7.06
CA VAL A 21 -2.45 -12.91 -6.18
C VAL A 21 -1.24 -12.09 -6.63
N ARG A 22 -0.96 -12.03 -7.94
CA ARG A 22 0.13 -11.20 -8.48
C ARG A 22 -0.12 -9.71 -8.22
N ALA A 23 -1.33 -9.22 -8.47
CA ALA A 23 -1.70 -7.84 -8.19
C ALA A 23 -1.54 -7.51 -6.69
N VAL A 24 -2.05 -8.37 -5.80
CA VAL A 24 -1.90 -8.22 -4.34
C VAL A 24 -0.42 -8.18 -3.93
N ARG A 25 0.42 -9.08 -4.47
CA ARG A 25 1.87 -9.07 -4.21
C ARG A 25 2.53 -7.77 -4.65
N HIS A 26 2.18 -7.26 -5.82
CA HIS A 26 2.69 -5.96 -6.29
C HIS A 26 2.25 -4.81 -5.38
N THR A 27 0.98 -4.78 -4.94
CA THR A 27 0.47 -3.78 -4.01
C THR A 27 1.20 -3.83 -2.66
N ILE A 28 1.44 -5.03 -2.11
CA ILE A 28 2.20 -5.20 -0.86
C ILE A 28 3.66 -4.75 -1.03
N ALA A 29 4.30 -5.13 -2.14
CA ALA A 29 5.68 -4.74 -2.42
C ALA A 29 5.82 -3.23 -2.58
N LEU A 30 4.88 -2.58 -3.27
CA LEU A 30 4.83 -1.12 -3.41
C LEU A 30 4.60 -0.45 -2.06
N ARG A 31 3.64 -0.93 -1.26
CA ARG A 31 3.37 -0.40 0.09
C ARG A 31 4.63 -0.37 0.96
N ARG A 32 5.48 -1.41 0.87
CA ARG A 32 6.74 -1.47 1.64
C ARG A 32 7.77 -0.42 1.20
N LYS A 33 7.70 0.08 -0.03
CA LYS A 33 8.58 1.13 -0.55
C LYS A 33 8.11 2.54 -0.21
N LEU A 34 6.83 2.73 0.10
CA LEU A 34 6.25 4.01 0.50
C LEU A 34 6.53 4.29 1.98
N THR A 35 7.80 4.56 2.29
CA THR A 35 8.23 4.89 3.66
C THR A 35 7.83 6.32 4.03
N ALA A 36 7.75 6.60 5.33
CA ALA A 36 7.45 7.95 5.82
C ALA A 36 8.45 8.99 5.29
N SER A 37 9.73 8.63 5.15
CA SER A 37 10.76 9.52 4.59
C SER A 37 10.53 9.81 3.11
N VAL A 38 10.23 8.78 2.30
CA VAL A 38 9.95 8.96 0.86
C VAL A 38 8.70 9.81 0.66
N LEU A 39 7.65 9.57 1.44
CA LEU A 39 6.42 10.36 1.37
C LEU A 39 6.65 11.81 1.84
N SER A 40 7.42 12.02 2.91
CA SER A 40 7.77 13.37 3.37
C SER A 40 8.56 14.15 2.32
N ALA A 41 9.59 13.52 1.73
CA ALA A 41 10.39 14.13 0.66
C ALA A 41 9.53 14.46 -0.56
N PHE A 42 8.60 13.58 -0.94
CA PHE A 42 7.65 13.83 -2.02
C PHE A 42 6.74 15.03 -1.74
N LEU A 43 6.18 15.12 -0.53
CA LEU A 43 5.33 16.26 -0.15
C LEU A 43 6.11 17.57 -0.16
N GLN A 44 7.34 17.57 0.35
CA GLN A 44 8.22 18.75 0.34
C GLN A 44 8.64 19.15 -1.08
N HIS A 45 8.73 18.19 -2.01
CA HIS A 45 9.07 18.46 -3.40
C HIS A 45 7.92 19.12 -4.18
N ILE A 46 6.68 18.70 -3.96
CA ILE A 46 5.53 19.17 -4.74
C ILE A 46 4.82 20.37 -4.11
N LEU A 47 4.97 20.59 -2.80
CA LEU A 47 4.27 21.65 -2.08
C LEU A 47 5.21 22.79 -1.71
N VAL A 48 4.66 24.00 -1.71
CA VAL A 48 5.38 25.19 -1.24
C VAL A 48 5.67 25.04 0.26
N SER A 49 6.91 25.31 0.64
CA SER A 49 7.34 25.29 2.04
C SER A 49 6.54 26.30 2.87
N GLY A 50 6.10 25.88 4.07
CA GLY A 50 5.26 26.70 4.94
C GLY A 50 3.77 26.75 4.55
N SER A 51 3.35 26.05 3.48
CA SER A 51 1.92 25.95 3.16
C SER A 51 1.16 25.12 4.19
N ASP A 52 -0.07 25.53 4.50
CA ASP A 52 -0.96 24.81 5.42
C ASP A 52 -1.25 23.39 4.94
N VAL A 53 -1.31 23.19 3.63
CA VAL A 53 -1.50 21.88 2.99
C VAL A 53 -0.34 20.95 3.32
N LEU A 54 0.90 21.44 3.26
CA LEU A 54 2.09 20.65 3.61
C LEU A 54 2.06 20.24 5.08
N VAL A 55 1.71 21.16 5.98
CA VAL A 55 1.59 20.89 7.43
C VAL A 55 0.53 19.83 7.70
N ARG A 56 -0.66 20.00 7.11
CA ARG A 56 -1.78 19.07 7.29
C ARG A 56 -1.46 17.68 6.74
N LEU A 57 -0.90 17.58 5.53
CA LEU A 57 -0.57 16.29 4.92
C LEU A 57 0.57 15.59 5.65
N SER A 58 1.58 16.34 6.09
CA SER A 58 2.69 15.78 6.87
C SER A 58 2.21 15.18 8.19
N SER A 59 1.13 15.71 8.78
CA SER A 59 0.56 15.17 10.03
C SER A 59 -0.03 13.75 9.90
N TYR A 60 -0.40 13.33 8.68
CA TYR A 60 -0.89 11.97 8.42
C TYR A 60 0.24 10.96 8.19
N LEU A 61 1.49 11.42 8.07
CA LEU A 61 2.61 10.50 7.94
C LEU A 61 2.79 9.71 9.23
N PRO A 62 3.14 8.41 9.14
CA PRO A 62 3.43 7.63 10.32
C PRO A 62 4.52 8.31 11.15
N LYS A 63 4.20 8.68 12.39
CA LYS A 63 5.22 9.07 13.38
C LYS A 63 6.12 7.87 13.52
N VAL A 64 7.41 8.01 13.18
CA VAL A 64 8.39 6.91 13.12
C VAL A 64 8.16 5.94 14.28
N SER A 65 7.42 4.86 14.00
CA SER A 65 7.21 3.81 14.99
C SER A 65 8.47 2.98 14.91
N ARG A 66 9.32 3.13 15.94
CA ARG A 66 10.34 2.12 16.26
C ARG A 66 9.62 0.77 16.26
N ILE A 67 9.84 -0.02 15.23
CA ILE A 67 9.49 -1.43 15.26
C ILE A 67 10.37 -2.02 16.37
N ARG A 68 9.74 -2.42 17.48
CA ARG A 68 10.39 -3.24 18.51
C ARG A 68 10.75 -4.58 17.86
N HIS A 69 11.95 -5.05 18.21
CA HIS A 69 12.56 -6.32 17.82
C HIS A 69 11.62 -7.52 17.94
#